data_AF-A0A6N4DHE9-F1
#
_entry.id   AF-A0A6N4DHE9-F1
#
_cell.length_a   1.000
_cell.length_b   1.000
_cell.length_c   1.000
_cell.angle_alpha   90.00
_cell.angle_beta   90.00
_cell.angle_gamma   90.00
#
_symmetry.space_group_name_H-M   'P 1'
#
loop_
_entity.id
_entity.type
_entity.pdbx_description
1 polymer ?
#
loop_
_entity_poly.entity_id
_entity_poly.type
_entity_poly.pdbx_seq_one_letter_code
_entity_poly.pdbx_strand_id
1 'polypeptide(L)'
;MNDLSVKDLAVLQLSKWESLFNNQLRIYPDYYLEFRILIESSYWGSNLTDEIFHISDQYPKMHQILHNCWDNFESSFDRVFPQITQSKINEIRKLAIEVGYENSPVKKNFLLNRIHSFTAPKGVCSYYRAVERGFHICFMILNSRSFDSIESKKILKLLGEVTADANMSGVLALEKIILLESKLDISDSSLLKEFVLQLIKSGETESIEFKESLTLSRKGRSVQKDIEFSTLKAIAAFLNTDGGHLIIGVDDDGGIRGLEREVNENFKQNYDNFYRHIQTIIKDRLGPDASRLTNIEPISVDGRTIVLVEVQPVSHAIKLKNKFFIRKYAKCEELTGQALQDHLKIRFPL
;
A
#
# COMPACT_ATOMS: atom_id res chain seq x y z
N MET A 1 6.13 -37.05 -33.84
CA MET A 1 5.57 -35.71 -33.54
C MET A 1 6.78 -34.79 -33.56
N ASN A 2 6.85 -33.85 -34.50
CA ASN A 2 8.05 -33.05 -34.72
C ASN A 2 8.37 -32.20 -33.47
N ASP A 3 9.60 -32.28 -32.97
CA ASP A 3 10.11 -31.32 -31.99
C ASP A 3 10.14 -29.94 -32.64
N LEU A 4 9.23 -29.07 -32.19
CA LEU A 4 9.21 -27.66 -32.59
C LEU A 4 10.50 -26.98 -32.09
N SER A 5 11.09 -26.11 -32.90
CA SER A 5 12.24 -25.32 -32.44
C SER A 5 11.80 -24.34 -31.34
N VAL A 6 12.75 -23.86 -30.51
CA VAL A 6 12.47 -22.87 -29.47
C VAL A 6 11.85 -21.60 -30.06
N LYS A 7 12.29 -21.21 -31.26
CA LYS A 7 11.73 -20.08 -32.01
C LYS A 7 10.28 -20.33 -32.46
N ASP A 8 9.98 -21.52 -32.96
CA ASP A 8 8.60 -21.87 -33.36
C ASP A 8 7.66 -21.89 -32.15
N LEU A 9 8.14 -22.36 -30.99
CA LEU A 9 7.41 -22.32 -29.73
C LEU A 9 7.16 -20.88 -29.25
N ALA A 10 8.17 -20.01 -29.35
CA ALA A 10 8.06 -18.60 -28.99
C ALA A 10 7.03 -17.87 -29.87
N VAL A 11 7.09 -18.06 -31.20
CA VAL A 11 6.12 -17.50 -32.15
C VAL A 11 4.71 -18.01 -31.88
N LEU A 12 4.56 -19.31 -31.62
CA LEU A 12 3.27 -19.92 -31.31
C LEU A 12 2.66 -19.32 -30.03
N GLN A 13 3.48 -19.13 -29.00
CA GLN A 13 3.03 -18.58 -27.72
C GLN A 13 2.64 -17.10 -27.82
N LEU A 14 3.46 -16.28 -28.47
CA LEU A 14 3.16 -14.86 -28.71
C LEU A 14 1.89 -14.70 -29.56
N SER A 15 1.71 -15.51 -30.61
CA SER A 15 0.51 -15.49 -31.44
C SER A 15 -0.74 -15.94 -30.67
N LYS A 16 -0.61 -16.94 -29.79
CA LYS A 16 -1.69 -17.39 -28.91
C LYS A 16 -2.13 -16.27 -27.96
N TRP A 17 -1.19 -15.58 -27.34
CA TRP A 17 -1.48 -14.45 -26.47
C TRP A 17 -2.05 -13.27 -27.23
N GLU A 18 -1.49 -12.88 -28.36
CA GLU A 18 -2.02 -11.79 -29.17
C GLU A 18 -3.44 -12.09 -29.66
N SER A 19 -3.77 -13.33 -30.04
CA SER A 19 -5.14 -13.75 -30.35
C SER A 19 -6.06 -13.72 -29.13
N LEU A 20 -5.60 -14.23 -27.98
CA LEU A 20 -6.37 -14.20 -26.74
C LEU A 20 -6.67 -12.76 -26.33
N PHE A 21 -5.67 -11.89 -26.41
CA PHE A 21 -5.80 -10.48 -26.09
C PHE A 21 -6.65 -9.76 -27.12
N ASN A 22 -6.41 -9.87 -28.42
CA ASN A 22 -7.24 -9.17 -29.42
C ASN A 22 -8.72 -9.54 -29.33
N ASN A 23 -9.04 -10.76 -28.89
CA ASN A 23 -10.42 -11.20 -28.64
C ASN A 23 -10.97 -10.80 -27.25
N GLN A 24 -10.12 -10.68 -26.22
CA GLN A 24 -10.54 -10.46 -24.82
C GLN A 24 -10.26 -9.04 -24.27
N LEU A 25 -9.48 -8.22 -24.97
CA LEU A 25 -9.02 -6.89 -24.54
C LEU A 25 -10.12 -5.83 -24.44
N ARG A 26 -11.31 -6.09 -24.97
CA ARG A 26 -12.48 -5.23 -24.71
C ARG A 26 -13.14 -5.53 -23.37
N ILE A 27 -12.79 -6.63 -22.72
CA ILE A 27 -13.56 -7.25 -21.63
C ILE A 27 -12.72 -7.38 -20.36
N TYR A 28 -11.39 -7.48 -20.44
CA TYR A 28 -10.53 -7.73 -19.27
C TYR A 28 -9.41 -6.70 -19.08
N PRO A 29 -9.11 -6.35 -17.83
CA PRO A 29 -8.10 -5.34 -17.47
C PRO A 29 -6.66 -5.86 -17.58
N ASP A 30 -5.71 -4.94 -17.76
CA ASP A 30 -4.28 -5.25 -17.99
C ASP A 30 -3.66 -6.15 -16.91
N TYR A 31 -4.08 -6.00 -15.65
CA TYR A 31 -3.56 -6.80 -14.54
C TYR A 31 -3.90 -8.29 -14.64
N TYR A 32 -4.97 -8.65 -15.36
CA TYR A 32 -5.30 -10.05 -15.63
C TYR A 32 -4.40 -10.65 -16.70
N LEU A 33 -4.05 -9.84 -17.70
CA LEU A 33 -3.17 -10.25 -18.79
C LEU A 33 -1.79 -10.56 -18.26
N GLU A 34 -1.26 -9.68 -17.41
CA GLU A 34 -0.01 -9.91 -16.67
C GLU A 34 -0.08 -11.21 -15.86
N PHE A 35 -1.14 -11.41 -15.07
CA PHE A 35 -1.29 -12.62 -14.26
C PHE A 35 -1.22 -13.90 -15.12
N ARG A 36 -1.93 -13.92 -16.25
CA ARG A 36 -1.96 -15.06 -17.17
C ARG A 36 -0.60 -15.33 -17.80
N ILE A 37 0.10 -14.29 -18.21
CA ILE A 37 1.45 -14.38 -18.76
C ILE A 37 2.41 -14.99 -17.74
N LEU A 38 2.39 -14.49 -16.51
CA LEU A 38 3.28 -14.95 -15.43
C LEU A 38 2.99 -16.40 -14.98
N ILE A 39 1.72 -16.81 -14.94
CA ILE A 39 1.37 -18.21 -14.64
C ILE A 39 1.79 -19.14 -15.79
N GLU A 40 1.48 -18.81 -17.04
CA GLU A 40 1.84 -19.65 -18.18
C GLU A 40 3.35 -19.77 -18.37
N SER A 41 4.11 -18.74 -17.98
CA SER A 41 5.57 -18.72 -18.07
C SER A 41 6.32 -19.35 -16.92
N SER A 42 5.63 -19.65 -15.81
CA SER A 42 6.27 -20.26 -14.62
C SER A 42 6.94 -21.62 -14.86
N TYR A 43 6.64 -22.28 -15.99
CA TYR A 43 7.20 -23.58 -16.39
C TYR A 43 8.22 -23.47 -17.53
N TRP A 44 8.55 -22.27 -17.98
CA TRP A 44 9.44 -22.08 -19.12
C TRP A 44 10.91 -22.27 -18.74
N GLY A 45 11.69 -22.86 -19.66
CA GLY A 45 13.15 -22.80 -19.57
C GLY A 45 13.66 -21.40 -19.96
N SER A 46 14.84 -21.03 -19.47
CA SER A 46 15.49 -19.74 -19.77
C SER A 46 15.53 -19.43 -21.26
N ASN A 47 15.88 -20.43 -22.08
CA ASN A 47 16.00 -20.27 -23.53
C ASN A 47 14.69 -19.87 -24.22
N LEU A 48 13.53 -20.33 -23.74
CA LEU A 48 12.24 -19.96 -24.32
C LEU A 48 11.84 -18.54 -23.93
N THR A 49 12.12 -18.16 -22.68
CA THR A 49 11.87 -16.80 -22.18
C THR A 49 12.69 -15.79 -22.98
N ASP A 50 14.00 -16.00 -23.10
CA ASP A 50 14.90 -15.12 -23.85
C ASP A 50 14.47 -14.97 -25.32
N GLU A 51 14.09 -16.07 -25.98
CA GLU A 51 13.62 -16.05 -27.36
C GLU A 51 12.30 -15.29 -27.51
N ILE A 52 11.35 -15.48 -26.57
CA ILE A 52 10.07 -14.75 -26.56
C ILE A 52 10.31 -13.24 -26.44
N PHE A 53 11.21 -12.81 -25.54
CA PHE A 53 11.54 -11.39 -25.42
C PHE A 53 12.25 -10.87 -26.67
N HIS A 54 13.18 -11.64 -27.23
CA HIS A 54 13.93 -11.27 -28.43
C HIS A 54 13.02 -10.98 -29.62
N ILE A 55 11.99 -11.80 -29.84
CA ILE A 55 11.08 -11.68 -30.99
C ILE A 55 9.79 -10.88 -30.68
N SER A 56 9.62 -10.43 -29.43
CA SER A 56 8.40 -9.73 -28.99
C SER A 56 8.22 -8.36 -29.67
N ASP A 57 9.28 -7.76 -30.21
CA ASP A 57 9.25 -6.47 -30.93
C ASP A 57 8.31 -6.47 -32.14
N GLN A 58 8.10 -7.64 -32.75
CA GLN A 58 7.13 -7.87 -33.82
C GLN A 58 5.66 -7.82 -33.35
N TYR A 59 5.44 -7.77 -32.03
CA TYR A 59 4.15 -7.82 -31.36
C TYR A 59 4.00 -6.62 -30.41
N PRO A 60 3.76 -5.39 -30.89
CA PRO A 60 3.94 -4.16 -30.11
C PRO A 60 3.19 -4.12 -28.78
N LYS A 61 1.96 -4.64 -28.74
CA LYS A 61 1.18 -4.72 -27.50
C LYS A 61 1.74 -5.74 -26.52
N MET A 62 2.19 -6.88 -27.04
CA MET A 62 2.81 -7.93 -26.24
C MET A 62 4.14 -7.48 -25.67
N HIS A 63 4.94 -6.83 -26.51
CA HIS A 63 6.21 -6.22 -26.13
C HIS A 63 6.02 -5.30 -24.92
N GLN A 64 5.03 -4.41 -24.96
CA GLN A 64 4.77 -3.50 -23.85
C GLN A 64 4.37 -4.23 -22.56
N ILE A 65 3.48 -5.23 -22.64
CA ILE A 65 3.04 -5.98 -21.46
C ILE A 65 4.21 -6.77 -20.87
N LEU A 66 4.96 -7.48 -21.70
CA LEU A 66 6.14 -8.25 -21.31
C LEU A 66 7.20 -7.37 -20.65
N HIS A 67 7.47 -6.19 -21.22
CA HIS A 67 8.40 -5.24 -20.63
C HIS A 67 7.90 -4.73 -19.27
N ASN A 68 6.60 -4.48 -19.12
CA ASN A 68 6.02 -3.99 -17.86
C ASN A 68 6.09 -5.02 -16.72
N CYS A 69 6.17 -6.31 -17.03
CA CYS A 69 6.28 -7.37 -16.04
C CYS A 69 7.65 -8.08 -16.02
N TRP A 70 8.67 -7.53 -16.69
CA TRP A 70 10.04 -8.08 -16.73
C TRP A 70 10.57 -8.47 -15.34
N ASP A 71 10.50 -7.55 -14.38
CA ASP A 71 11.01 -7.76 -13.02
C ASP A 71 10.35 -8.96 -12.30
N ASN A 72 9.14 -9.35 -12.72
CA ASN A 72 8.43 -10.49 -12.17
C ASN A 72 8.91 -11.81 -12.80
N PHE A 73 9.40 -11.82 -14.04
CA PHE A 73 9.98 -13.01 -14.67
C PHE A 73 11.32 -13.41 -14.05
N GLU A 74 12.13 -12.44 -13.66
CA GLU A 74 13.40 -12.68 -12.96
C GLU A 74 13.21 -13.02 -11.47
N SER A 75 11.99 -12.81 -10.94
CA SER A 75 11.65 -13.09 -9.55
C SER A 75 11.20 -14.53 -9.33
N SER A 76 11.37 -15.05 -8.12
CA SER A 76 10.87 -16.38 -7.77
C SER A 76 9.34 -16.45 -7.83
N PHE A 77 8.80 -17.59 -8.24
CA PHE A 77 7.36 -17.82 -8.31
C PHE A 77 6.65 -17.48 -6.98
N ASP A 78 7.22 -17.89 -5.85
CA ASP A 78 6.66 -17.62 -4.52
C ASP A 78 6.67 -16.13 -4.14
N ARG A 79 7.58 -15.34 -4.71
CA ARG A 79 7.58 -13.88 -4.52
C ARG A 79 6.46 -13.22 -5.33
N VAL A 80 6.26 -13.66 -6.57
CA VAL A 80 5.24 -13.11 -7.47
C VAL A 80 3.83 -13.57 -7.05
N PHE A 81 3.72 -14.81 -6.58
CA PHE A 81 2.48 -15.48 -6.18
C PHE A 81 2.48 -16.00 -4.72
N PRO A 82 2.64 -15.15 -3.69
CA PRO A 82 2.81 -15.64 -2.32
C PRO A 82 1.58 -16.39 -1.81
N GLN A 83 1.78 -17.62 -1.32
CA GLN A 83 0.69 -18.46 -0.79
C GLN A 83 -0.07 -17.81 0.38
N ILE A 84 0.62 -16.99 1.19
CA ILE A 84 0.00 -16.24 2.29
C ILE A 84 -1.00 -15.21 1.74
N THR A 85 -0.63 -14.46 0.70
CA THR A 85 -1.51 -13.51 0.03
C THR A 85 -2.73 -14.22 -0.55
N GLN A 86 -2.51 -15.34 -1.24
CA GLN A 86 -3.58 -16.17 -1.80
C GLN A 86 -4.55 -16.66 -0.73
N SER A 87 -4.03 -17.14 0.40
CA SER A 87 -4.83 -17.62 1.52
C SER A 87 -5.69 -16.51 2.13
N LYS A 88 -5.14 -15.30 2.30
CA LYS A 88 -5.89 -14.13 2.79
C LYS A 88 -7.03 -13.73 1.85
N ILE A 89 -6.79 -13.72 0.53
CA ILE A 89 -7.85 -13.44 -0.46
C ILE A 89 -8.97 -14.47 -0.33
N ASN A 90 -8.63 -15.76 -0.24
CA ASN A 90 -9.61 -16.83 -0.10
C ASN A 90 -10.37 -16.79 1.24
N GLU A 91 -9.73 -16.37 2.33
CA GLU A 91 -10.37 -16.14 3.62
C GLU A 91 -11.42 -15.01 3.51
N ILE A 92 -11.02 -13.86 2.98
CA ILE A 92 -11.91 -12.70 2.78
C ILE A 92 -13.10 -13.07 1.90
N ARG A 93 -12.84 -13.78 0.79
CA ARG A 93 -13.87 -14.29 -0.11
C ARG A 93 -14.92 -15.12 0.65
N LYS A 94 -14.47 -16.10 1.45
CA LYS A 94 -15.37 -16.96 2.25
C LYS A 94 -16.19 -16.14 3.25
N LEU A 95 -15.54 -15.23 3.97
CA LEU A 95 -16.20 -14.35 4.93
C LEU A 95 -17.26 -13.45 4.27
N ALA A 96 -16.97 -12.90 3.09
CA ALA A 96 -17.91 -12.08 2.35
C ALA A 96 -19.18 -12.87 1.95
N ILE A 97 -19.00 -14.13 1.54
CA ILE A 97 -20.11 -15.04 1.24
C ILE A 97 -20.95 -15.28 2.51
N GLU A 98 -20.30 -15.64 3.62
CA GLU A 98 -21.00 -15.90 4.90
C GLU A 98 -21.78 -14.69 5.39
N VAL A 99 -21.16 -13.50 5.39
CA VAL A 99 -21.81 -12.24 5.78
C VAL A 99 -22.96 -11.87 4.85
N GLY A 100 -22.92 -12.30 3.57
CA GLY A 100 -24.01 -12.12 2.63
C GLY A 100 -25.27 -12.92 2.96
N TYR A 101 -25.14 -14.05 3.67
CA TYR A 101 -26.26 -14.91 4.07
C TYR A 101 -26.68 -14.73 5.53
N GLU A 102 -25.73 -14.42 6.41
CA GLU A 102 -25.96 -14.36 7.86
C GLU A 102 -25.87 -12.92 8.37
N ASN A 103 -26.89 -12.49 9.11
CA ASN A 103 -26.86 -11.20 9.79
C ASN A 103 -26.08 -11.28 11.13
N SER A 104 -24.76 -11.46 11.04
CA SER A 104 -23.87 -11.55 12.21
C SER A 104 -22.99 -10.29 12.34
N PRO A 105 -23.20 -9.44 13.37
CA PRO A 105 -22.37 -8.27 13.62
C PRO A 105 -20.87 -8.60 13.81
N VAL A 106 -20.58 -9.74 14.44
CA VAL A 106 -19.21 -10.21 14.67
C VAL A 106 -18.52 -10.52 13.35
N LYS A 107 -19.18 -11.27 12.45
CA LYS A 107 -18.63 -11.59 11.13
C LYS A 107 -18.49 -10.36 10.24
N LYS A 108 -19.44 -9.41 10.31
CA LYS A 108 -19.37 -8.12 9.61
C LYS A 108 -18.12 -7.33 10.02
N ASN A 109 -17.88 -7.18 11.32
CA ASN A 109 -16.67 -6.51 11.82
C ASN A 109 -15.39 -7.25 11.45
N PHE A 110 -15.41 -8.59 11.52
CA PHE A 110 -14.25 -9.39 11.12
C PHE A 110 -13.92 -9.21 9.64
N LEU A 111 -14.93 -9.23 8.77
CA LEU A 111 -14.78 -8.95 7.34
C LEU A 111 -14.16 -7.56 7.13
N LEU A 112 -14.73 -6.50 7.73
CA LEU A 112 -14.22 -5.13 7.64
C LEU A 112 -12.74 -5.04 8.02
N ASN A 113 -12.35 -5.65 9.14
CA ASN A 113 -10.95 -5.65 9.59
C ASN A 113 -10.04 -6.38 8.61
N ARG A 114 -10.48 -7.51 8.05
CA ARG A 114 -9.70 -8.29 7.08
C ARG A 114 -9.47 -7.56 5.76
N ILE A 115 -10.51 -6.93 5.22
CA ILE A 115 -10.38 -6.15 3.97
C ILE A 115 -9.57 -4.87 4.19
N HIS A 116 -9.70 -4.21 5.35
CA HIS A 116 -8.92 -3.01 5.67
C HIS A 116 -7.43 -3.31 5.87
N SER A 117 -7.09 -4.42 6.53
CA SER A 117 -5.70 -4.80 6.83
C SER A 117 -5.00 -5.59 5.72
N PHE A 118 -5.70 -5.87 4.62
CA PHE A 118 -5.11 -6.57 3.49
C PHE A 118 -4.11 -5.67 2.78
N THR A 119 -2.86 -6.14 2.68
CA THR A 119 -1.79 -5.46 1.96
C THR A 119 -1.12 -6.43 1.00
N ALA A 120 -0.89 -5.98 -0.24
CA ALA A 120 -0.16 -6.75 -1.23
C ALA A 120 1.36 -6.52 -1.03
N PRO A 121 2.18 -7.57 -0.82
CA PRO A 121 3.61 -7.40 -0.67
C PRO A 121 4.27 -6.74 -1.88
N LYS A 122 5.41 -6.05 -1.69
CA LYS A 122 6.19 -5.51 -2.82
C LYS A 122 6.71 -6.65 -3.71
N GLY A 123 6.59 -6.47 -5.03
CA GLY A 123 7.07 -7.45 -6.02
C GLY A 123 6.09 -8.57 -6.34
N VAL A 124 4.84 -8.49 -5.87
CA VAL A 124 3.77 -9.38 -6.37
C VAL A 124 3.23 -8.89 -7.71
N CYS A 125 2.58 -9.80 -8.45
CA CYS A 125 1.89 -9.46 -9.69
C CYS A 125 0.85 -8.33 -9.50
N SER A 126 0.59 -7.56 -10.55
CA SER A 126 -0.37 -6.44 -10.51
C SER A 126 -1.78 -6.85 -10.10
N TYR A 127 -2.21 -8.09 -10.35
CA TYR A 127 -3.51 -8.58 -9.92
C TYR A 127 -3.70 -8.44 -8.39
N TYR A 128 -2.71 -8.83 -7.58
CA TYR A 128 -2.85 -8.71 -6.12
C TYR A 128 -2.85 -7.27 -5.62
N ARG A 129 -2.16 -6.37 -6.33
CA ARG A 129 -2.25 -4.92 -6.09
C ARG A 129 -3.64 -4.38 -6.44
N ALA A 130 -4.24 -4.87 -7.53
CA ALA A 130 -5.61 -4.54 -7.88
C ALA A 130 -6.62 -5.08 -6.85
N VAL A 131 -6.39 -6.28 -6.32
CA VAL A 131 -7.21 -6.86 -5.23
C VAL A 131 -7.14 -6.00 -3.96
N GLU A 132 -5.95 -5.56 -3.55
CA GLU A 132 -5.79 -4.64 -2.41
C GLU A 132 -6.61 -3.36 -2.61
N ARG A 133 -6.48 -2.72 -3.78
CA ARG A 133 -7.28 -1.55 -4.14
C ARG A 133 -8.78 -1.83 -4.08
N GLY A 134 -9.21 -2.96 -4.64
CA GLY A 134 -10.62 -3.38 -4.62
C GLY A 134 -11.15 -3.58 -3.20
N PHE A 135 -10.37 -4.22 -2.32
CA PHE A 135 -10.73 -4.42 -0.92
C PHE A 135 -10.83 -3.12 -0.15
N HIS A 136 -9.96 -2.16 -0.42
CA HIS A 136 -10.06 -0.81 0.15
C HIS A 136 -11.37 -0.11 -0.25
N ILE A 137 -11.74 -0.17 -1.55
CA ILE A 137 -13.01 0.38 -2.04
C ILE A 137 -14.20 -0.30 -1.34
N CYS A 138 -14.19 -1.63 -1.26
CA CYS A 138 -15.24 -2.37 -0.57
C CYS A 138 -15.34 -2.01 0.91
N PHE A 139 -14.20 -1.85 1.60
CA PHE A 139 -14.15 -1.44 2.99
C PHE A 139 -14.90 -0.13 3.22
N MET A 140 -14.62 0.87 2.40
CA MET A 140 -15.27 2.16 2.55
C MET A 140 -16.78 2.11 2.32
N ILE A 141 -17.23 1.37 1.30
CA ILE A 141 -18.66 1.24 1.01
C ILE A 141 -19.36 0.53 2.17
N LEU A 142 -18.78 -0.58 2.65
CA LEU A 142 -19.36 -1.39 3.72
C LEU A 142 -19.28 -0.70 5.09
N ASN A 143 -18.27 0.12 5.34
CA ASN A 143 -18.11 0.86 6.59
C ASN A 143 -19.02 2.10 6.66
N SER A 144 -19.24 2.77 5.53
CA SER A 144 -20.09 3.98 5.46
C SER A 144 -21.59 3.69 5.34
N ARG A 145 -21.98 2.47 5.00
CA ARG A 145 -23.38 2.09 4.74
C ARG A 145 -23.83 0.95 5.63
N SER A 146 -25.14 0.80 5.80
CA SER A 146 -25.70 -0.41 6.38
C SER A 146 -25.40 -1.61 5.49
N PHE A 147 -24.94 -2.72 6.09
CA PHE A 147 -24.75 -3.99 5.39
C PHE A 147 -26.03 -4.53 4.73
N ASP A 148 -27.19 -4.09 5.20
CA ASP A 148 -28.48 -4.54 4.65
C ASP A 148 -28.90 -3.76 3.39
N SER A 149 -28.14 -2.72 3.01
CA SER A 149 -28.40 -1.93 1.80
C SER A 149 -28.21 -2.76 0.52
N ILE A 150 -28.90 -2.35 -0.55
CA ILE A 150 -28.81 -3.00 -1.86
C ILE A 150 -27.37 -2.95 -2.38
N GLU A 151 -26.67 -1.84 -2.16
CA GLU A 151 -25.27 -1.66 -2.54
C GLU A 151 -24.35 -2.59 -1.76
N SER A 152 -24.47 -2.65 -0.43
CA SER A 152 -23.66 -3.53 0.41
C SER A 152 -23.84 -5.00 0.03
N LYS A 153 -25.08 -5.44 -0.24
CA LYS A 153 -25.36 -6.80 -0.74
C LYS A 153 -24.72 -7.07 -2.09
N LYS A 154 -24.70 -6.10 -3.00
CA LYS A 154 -23.98 -6.22 -4.29
C LYS A 154 -22.47 -6.32 -4.08
N ILE A 155 -21.90 -5.51 -3.18
CA ILE A 155 -20.47 -5.57 -2.84
C ILE A 155 -20.08 -6.91 -2.26
N LEU A 156 -20.84 -7.44 -1.30
CA LEU A 156 -20.58 -8.75 -0.70
C LEU A 156 -20.60 -9.87 -1.74
N LYS A 157 -21.55 -9.81 -2.69
CA LYS A 157 -21.58 -10.75 -3.81
C LYS A 157 -20.31 -10.65 -4.67
N LEU A 158 -19.90 -9.44 -5.06
CA LEU A 158 -18.69 -9.24 -5.86
C LEU A 158 -17.44 -9.70 -5.11
N LEU A 159 -17.29 -9.36 -3.82
CA LEU A 159 -16.19 -9.83 -2.96
C LEU A 159 -16.14 -11.36 -2.89
N GLY A 160 -17.29 -12.03 -2.81
CA GLY A 160 -17.38 -13.50 -2.82
C GLY A 160 -16.97 -14.15 -4.14
N GLU A 161 -16.90 -13.38 -5.22
CA GLU A 161 -16.45 -13.84 -6.55
C GLU A 161 -14.94 -13.60 -6.75
N VAL A 162 -14.30 -12.66 -6.05
CA VAL A 162 -12.85 -12.39 -6.17
C VAL A 162 -12.03 -13.58 -5.66
N THR A 163 -11.12 -14.11 -6.49
CA THR A 163 -10.35 -15.32 -6.19
C THR A 163 -8.85 -15.11 -6.31
N ALA A 164 -8.06 -15.84 -5.54
CA ALA A 164 -6.60 -15.70 -5.55
C ALA A 164 -5.92 -16.15 -6.87
N ASP A 165 -6.60 -17.01 -7.64
CA ASP A 165 -6.13 -17.57 -8.91
C ASP A 165 -6.54 -16.72 -10.13
N ALA A 166 -7.14 -15.54 -9.91
CA ALA A 166 -7.58 -14.62 -10.95
C ALA A 166 -8.44 -15.29 -12.04
N ASN A 167 -9.39 -16.15 -11.64
CA ASN A 167 -10.31 -16.73 -12.62
C ASN A 167 -11.19 -15.64 -13.26
N MET A 168 -11.77 -15.95 -14.42
CA MET A 168 -12.51 -14.96 -15.22
C MET A 168 -13.63 -14.26 -14.43
N SER A 169 -14.40 -15.01 -13.63
CA SER A 169 -15.45 -14.41 -12.80
C SER A 169 -14.88 -13.46 -11.75
N GLY A 170 -13.81 -13.84 -11.07
CA GLY A 170 -13.19 -13.03 -10.03
C GLY A 170 -12.54 -11.77 -10.57
N VAL A 171 -11.97 -11.82 -11.77
CA VAL A 171 -11.41 -10.64 -12.44
C VAL A 171 -12.52 -9.66 -12.82
N LEU A 172 -13.61 -10.12 -13.41
CA LEU A 172 -14.75 -9.25 -13.75
C LEU A 172 -15.44 -8.69 -12.50
N ALA A 173 -15.48 -9.46 -11.41
CA ALA A 173 -15.98 -8.97 -10.13
C ALA A 173 -15.09 -7.86 -9.58
N LEU A 174 -13.77 -8.05 -9.61
CA LEU A 174 -12.79 -7.06 -9.19
C LEU A 174 -12.84 -5.79 -10.04
N GLU A 175 -12.92 -5.92 -11.36
CA GLU A 175 -13.07 -4.78 -12.27
C GLU A 175 -14.32 -3.97 -11.95
N LYS A 176 -15.47 -4.65 -11.73
CA LYS A 176 -16.71 -3.98 -11.31
C LYS A 176 -16.52 -3.24 -10.00
N ILE A 177 -15.83 -3.82 -9.01
CA ILE A 177 -15.53 -3.16 -7.74
C ILE A 177 -14.69 -1.90 -7.98
N ILE A 178 -13.61 -2.01 -8.75
CA ILE A 178 -12.72 -0.89 -9.05
C ILE A 178 -13.48 0.24 -9.77
N LEU A 179 -14.36 -0.09 -10.71
CA LEU A 179 -15.19 0.91 -11.40
C LEU A 179 -16.15 1.66 -10.46
N LEU A 180 -16.47 1.13 -9.28
CA LEU A 180 -17.31 1.85 -8.30
C LEU A 180 -16.59 3.06 -7.70
N GLU A 181 -15.27 3.10 -7.72
CA GLU A 181 -14.47 4.26 -7.31
C GLU A 181 -14.98 5.54 -7.99
N SER A 182 -15.21 5.47 -9.31
CA SER A 182 -15.77 6.57 -10.11
C SER A 182 -17.20 6.99 -9.72
N LYS A 183 -18.00 6.07 -9.16
CA LYS A 183 -19.41 6.31 -8.79
C LYS A 183 -19.58 6.83 -7.37
N LEU A 184 -18.53 6.74 -6.55
CA LEU A 184 -18.62 7.09 -5.15
C LEU A 184 -18.32 8.57 -4.87
N ASP A 185 -18.07 9.38 -5.91
CA ASP A 185 -17.56 10.76 -5.78
C ASP A 185 -16.37 10.83 -4.80
N ILE A 186 -15.62 9.73 -4.79
CA ILE A 186 -14.45 9.55 -3.98
C ILE A 186 -13.33 10.19 -4.76
N SER A 187 -13.01 11.44 -4.42
CA SER A 187 -11.66 11.93 -4.66
C SER A 187 -10.70 11.11 -3.79
N ASP A 188 -9.47 10.88 -4.26
CA ASP A 188 -8.41 10.29 -3.43
C ASP A 188 -8.29 10.99 -2.07
N SER A 189 -8.57 12.30 -2.02
CA SER A 189 -8.61 13.07 -0.78
C SER A 189 -9.70 12.66 0.21
N SER A 190 -10.85 12.14 -0.26
CA SER A 190 -11.93 11.62 0.58
C SER A 190 -11.59 10.23 1.13
N LEU A 191 -10.96 9.37 0.32
CA LEU A 191 -10.39 8.08 0.76
C LEU A 191 -9.42 8.29 1.92
N LEU A 192 -8.46 9.16 1.67
CA LEU A 192 -7.34 9.40 2.56
C LEU A 192 -7.81 10.06 3.85
N LYS A 193 -8.81 10.95 3.77
CA LYS A 193 -9.49 11.51 4.94
C LYS A 193 -10.09 10.42 5.83
N GLU A 194 -10.89 9.51 5.27
CA GLU A 194 -11.54 8.45 6.05
C GLU A 194 -10.51 7.49 6.66
N PHE A 195 -9.48 7.12 5.90
CA PHE A 195 -8.36 6.32 6.40
C PHE A 195 -7.67 6.99 7.60
N VAL A 196 -7.33 8.27 7.47
CA VAL A 196 -6.68 9.03 8.54
C VAL A 196 -7.57 9.16 9.78
N LEU A 197 -8.87 9.37 9.61
CA LEU A 197 -9.83 9.37 10.71
C LEU A 197 -9.86 8.03 11.47
N GLN A 198 -9.69 6.92 10.77
CA GLN A 198 -9.63 5.59 11.40
C GLN A 198 -8.31 5.34 12.12
N LEU A 199 -7.18 5.81 11.57
CA LEU A 199 -5.90 5.79 12.29
C LEU A 199 -6.01 6.59 13.60
N ILE A 200 -6.58 7.80 13.55
CA ILE A 200 -6.81 8.64 14.73
C ILE A 200 -7.66 7.90 15.76
N LYS A 201 -8.77 7.28 15.33
CA LYS A 201 -9.66 6.51 16.20
C LYS A 201 -8.98 5.29 16.84
N SER A 202 -7.98 4.71 16.18
CA SER A 202 -7.23 3.55 16.68
C SER A 202 -6.23 3.91 17.78
N GLY A 203 -5.88 5.19 17.90
CA GLY A 203 -4.89 5.68 18.86
C GLY A 203 -3.44 5.42 18.44
N GLU A 204 -2.50 5.90 19.24
CA GLU A 204 -1.07 5.66 19.02
C GLU A 204 -0.70 4.18 19.24
N THR A 205 0.15 3.66 18.35
CA THR A 205 0.59 2.26 18.37
C THR A 205 2.07 2.15 17.98
N GLU A 206 2.55 0.93 17.75
CA GLU A 206 3.87 0.69 17.15
C GLU A 206 4.01 1.18 15.71
N SER A 207 2.90 1.41 15.01
CA SER A 207 2.85 1.90 13.63
C SER A 207 2.07 3.20 13.47
N ILE A 208 1.62 3.84 14.56
CA ILE A 208 0.86 5.10 14.55
C ILE A 208 1.43 6.05 15.62
N GLU A 209 1.73 7.30 15.24
CA GLU A 209 2.15 8.37 16.16
C GLU A 209 1.38 9.65 15.87
N PHE A 210 0.99 10.38 16.92
CA PHE A 210 0.37 11.69 16.81
C PHE A 210 1.33 12.80 17.25
N LYS A 211 1.18 13.96 16.61
CA LYS A 211 1.85 15.21 16.99
C LYS A 211 0.86 16.35 16.84
N GLU A 212 0.66 17.13 17.89
CA GLU A 212 -0.21 18.31 17.83
C GLU A 212 0.33 19.35 16.85
N SER A 213 1.64 19.46 16.72
CA SER A 213 2.35 20.44 15.87
C SER A 213 3.74 19.93 15.50
N LEU A 214 4.41 20.61 14.56
CA LEU A 214 5.80 20.31 14.17
C LEU A 214 6.83 21.15 14.93
N THR A 215 6.49 22.39 15.26
CA THR A 215 7.37 23.44 15.78
C THR A 215 6.71 24.25 16.91
N LEU A 216 5.38 24.42 16.92
CA LEU A 216 4.68 25.20 17.93
C LEU A 216 4.57 24.47 19.28
N SER A 217 5.26 24.98 20.30
CA SER A 217 5.10 24.51 21.67
C SER A 217 3.97 25.25 22.39
N ARG A 218 3.28 24.56 23.32
CA ARG A 218 2.31 25.18 24.23
C ARG A 218 2.94 26.22 25.19
N LYS A 219 4.28 26.27 25.32
CA LYS A 219 5.02 27.16 26.23
C LYS A 219 6.44 27.54 25.68
N GLY A 220 6.58 28.71 25.08
CA GLY A 220 7.87 29.41 24.89
C GLY A 220 8.79 28.99 23.72
N ARG A 221 9.64 29.94 23.27
CA ARG A 221 10.47 29.87 22.04
C ARG A 221 11.64 28.87 22.05
N SER A 222 12.15 28.43 23.21
CA SER A 222 13.28 27.50 23.29
C SER A 222 12.92 26.04 23.00
N VAL A 223 11.64 25.73 22.79
CA VAL A 223 11.09 24.36 22.68
C VAL A 223 10.91 23.90 21.22
N GLN A 224 11.03 24.80 20.23
CA GLN A 224 10.85 24.47 18.79
C GLN A 224 11.73 23.30 18.32
N LYS A 225 13.00 23.29 18.71
CA LYS A 225 13.96 22.23 18.31
C LYS A 225 13.63 20.87 18.92
N ASP A 226 12.95 20.84 20.05
CA ASP A 226 12.62 19.61 20.77
C ASP A 226 11.42 18.90 20.11
N ILE A 227 10.46 19.66 19.57
CA ILE A 227 9.29 19.10 18.88
C ILE A 227 9.71 18.50 17.54
N GLU A 228 10.46 19.24 16.71
CA GLU A 228 11.00 18.70 15.45
C GLU A 228 11.85 17.45 15.70
N PHE A 229 12.66 17.47 16.76
CA PHE A 229 13.46 16.31 17.13
C PHE A 229 12.58 15.12 17.51
N SER A 230 11.47 15.33 18.23
CA SER A 230 10.53 14.25 18.56
C SER A 230 9.87 13.65 17.31
N THR A 231 9.48 14.50 16.34
CA THR A 231 8.92 14.09 15.05
C THR A 231 9.93 13.27 14.25
N LEU A 232 11.17 13.77 14.12
CA LEU A 232 12.23 13.04 13.42
C LEU A 232 12.64 11.76 14.14
N LYS A 233 12.59 11.73 15.47
CA LYS A 233 12.83 10.52 16.26
C LYS A 233 11.78 9.46 15.95
N ALA A 234 10.51 9.84 15.83
CA ALA A 234 9.43 8.94 15.41
C ALA A 234 9.64 8.42 13.98
N ILE A 235 9.98 9.30 13.03
CA ILE A 235 10.27 8.89 11.64
C ILE A 235 11.48 7.95 11.57
N ALA A 236 12.57 8.26 12.27
CA ALA A 236 13.74 7.38 12.35
C ALA A 236 13.39 6.00 12.96
N ALA A 237 12.55 6.00 14.00
CA ALA A 237 12.08 4.79 14.63
C ALA A 237 11.25 3.92 13.66
N PHE A 238 10.31 4.52 12.92
CA PHE A 238 9.51 3.82 11.90
C PHE A 238 10.37 3.27 10.75
N LEU A 239 11.32 4.07 10.24
CA LEU A 239 12.26 3.64 9.20
C LEU A 239 13.01 2.37 9.63
N ASN A 240 13.50 2.35 10.87
CA ASN A 240 14.30 1.25 11.42
C ASN A 240 13.48 0.01 11.86
N THR A 241 12.16 0.07 11.80
CA THR A 241 11.24 -1.03 12.13
C THR A 241 10.40 -1.42 10.91
N ASP A 242 9.09 -1.56 11.05
CA ASP A 242 8.16 -2.03 10.01
C ASP A 242 7.50 -0.88 9.24
N GLY A 243 7.96 0.35 9.42
CA GLY A 243 7.29 1.56 8.94
C GLY A 243 6.18 2.04 9.88
N GLY A 244 5.35 2.95 9.40
CA GLY A 244 4.22 3.48 10.15
C GLY A 244 3.66 4.79 9.60
N HIS A 245 2.73 5.36 10.37
CA HIS A 245 2.00 6.58 10.06
C HIS A 245 2.23 7.59 11.17
N LEU A 246 2.72 8.77 10.82
CA LEU A 246 2.79 9.92 11.71
C LEU A 246 1.73 10.93 11.29
N ILE A 247 0.88 11.37 12.22
CA ILE A 247 -0.18 12.35 11.95
C ILE A 247 0.11 13.63 12.70
N ILE A 248 0.31 14.73 11.98
CA ILE A 248 0.63 16.05 12.53
C ILE A 248 -0.61 16.95 12.47
N GLY A 249 -0.89 17.67 13.55
CA GLY A 249 -2.13 18.43 13.75
C GLY A 249 -3.17 17.70 14.61
N VAL A 250 -2.77 16.62 15.29
CA VAL A 250 -3.62 15.80 16.17
C VAL A 250 -2.93 15.66 17.53
N ASP A 251 -3.64 15.93 18.62
CA ASP A 251 -3.07 15.76 19.97
C ASP A 251 -3.03 14.30 20.43
N ASP A 252 -2.39 14.06 21.58
CA ASP A 252 -2.19 12.72 22.14
C ASP A 252 -3.51 12.00 22.46
N ASP A 253 -4.63 12.72 22.61
CA ASP A 253 -5.97 12.18 22.86
C ASP A 253 -6.77 11.93 21.57
N GLY A 254 -6.15 12.13 20.39
CA GLY A 254 -6.79 12.00 19.08
C GLY A 254 -7.62 13.23 18.67
N GLY A 255 -7.52 14.34 19.41
CA GLY A 255 -8.19 15.59 19.11
C GLY A 255 -7.55 16.29 17.90
N ILE A 256 -8.32 16.51 16.84
CA ILE A 256 -7.87 17.22 15.64
C ILE A 256 -7.69 18.70 15.98
N ARG A 257 -6.45 19.17 16.13
CA ARG A 257 -6.13 20.58 16.45
C ARG A 257 -5.93 21.43 15.21
N GLY A 258 -5.47 20.83 14.12
CA GLY A 258 -5.17 21.51 12.87
C GLY A 258 -3.83 22.25 12.91
N LEU A 259 -3.35 22.66 11.73
CA LEU A 259 -2.05 23.29 11.53
C LEU A 259 -2.14 24.80 11.23
N GLU A 260 -3.35 25.38 11.19
CA GLU A 260 -3.59 26.76 10.75
C GLU A 260 -2.77 27.76 11.58
N ARG A 261 -2.76 27.57 12.89
CA ARG A 261 -2.03 28.44 13.82
C ARG A 261 -0.53 28.37 13.57
N GLU A 262 0.00 27.16 13.41
CA GLU A 262 1.43 26.93 13.14
C GLU A 262 1.86 27.53 11.81
N VAL A 263 1.07 27.29 10.78
CA VAL A 263 1.34 27.81 9.45
C VAL A 263 1.29 29.34 9.42
N ASN A 264 0.36 29.94 10.16
CA ASN A 264 0.29 31.39 10.31
C ASN A 264 1.51 31.97 11.06
N GLU A 265 1.83 31.44 12.23
CA GLU A 265 2.87 31.99 13.11
C GLU A 265 4.29 31.74 12.57
N ASN A 266 4.58 30.53 12.05
CA ASN A 266 5.94 30.09 11.74
C ASN A 266 6.23 29.92 10.24
N PHE A 267 5.20 29.84 9.39
CA PHE A 267 5.37 29.53 7.95
C PHE A 267 4.75 30.56 7.01
N LYS A 268 4.57 31.80 7.51
CA LYS A 268 4.10 32.96 6.72
C LYS A 268 2.75 32.69 6.04
N GLN A 269 1.84 32.01 6.73
CA GLN A 269 0.50 31.65 6.23
C GLN A 269 0.53 30.82 4.93
N ASN A 270 1.62 30.08 4.69
CA ASN A 270 1.79 29.30 3.47
C ASN A 270 2.10 27.83 3.81
N TYR A 271 1.16 26.95 3.48
CA TYR A 271 1.28 25.51 3.68
C TYR A 271 2.42 24.88 2.87
N ASP A 272 2.74 25.39 1.68
CA ASP A 272 3.87 24.89 0.89
C ASP A 272 5.21 25.08 1.62
N ASN A 273 5.35 26.18 2.37
CA ASN A 273 6.53 26.40 3.19
C ASN A 273 6.61 25.39 4.34
N PHE A 274 5.47 25.02 4.92
CA PHE A 274 5.39 24.00 5.96
C PHE A 274 5.78 22.61 5.42
N TYR A 275 5.18 22.18 4.29
CA TYR A 275 5.49 20.89 3.69
C TYR A 275 6.95 20.79 3.24
N ARG A 276 7.47 21.85 2.60
CA ARG A 276 8.89 21.92 2.23
C ARG A 276 9.80 21.84 3.45
N HIS A 277 9.41 22.45 4.56
CA HIS A 277 10.18 22.37 5.80
C HIS A 277 10.24 20.95 6.33
N ILE A 278 9.10 20.22 6.38
CA ILE A 278 9.08 18.79 6.77
C ILE A 278 10.05 17.98 5.89
N GLN A 279 9.94 18.10 4.57
CA GLN A 279 10.82 17.41 3.63
C GLN A 279 12.30 17.74 3.87
N THR A 280 12.59 19.02 4.10
CA THR A 280 13.96 19.51 4.34
C THR A 280 14.52 18.93 5.63
N ILE A 281 13.79 18.97 6.74
CA ILE A 281 14.31 18.45 8.02
C ILE A 281 14.47 16.92 8.00
N ILE A 282 13.63 16.18 7.26
CA ILE A 282 13.77 14.73 7.07
C ILE A 282 15.05 14.47 6.28
N LYS A 283 15.19 15.09 5.10
CA LYS A 283 16.35 14.91 4.23
C LYS A 283 17.66 15.28 4.92
N ASP A 284 17.71 16.45 5.54
CA ASP A 284 18.94 17.00 6.11
C ASP A 284 19.41 16.25 7.36
N ARG A 285 18.47 15.66 8.13
CA ARG A 285 18.80 15.02 9.42
C ARG A 285 18.75 13.49 9.42
N LEU A 286 18.05 12.87 8.46
CA LEU A 286 17.93 11.41 8.32
C LEU A 286 18.48 10.88 6.99
N GLY A 287 18.72 11.76 6.01
CA GLY A 287 19.33 11.42 4.72
C GLY A 287 18.33 11.29 3.56
N PRO A 288 18.84 11.11 2.33
CA PRO A 288 18.02 11.07 1.12
C PRO A 288 17.12 9.84 1.04
N ASP A 289 17.54 8.69 1.57
CA ASP A 289 16.72 7.47 1.59
C ASP A 289 15.50 7.63 2.48
N ALA A 290 15.64 8.28 3.65
CA ALA A 290 14.51 8.65 4.49
C ALA A 290 13.51 9.50 3.70
N SER A 291 13.99 10.55 3.04
CA SER A 291 13.13 11.44 2.24
C SER A 291 12.38 10.73 1.11
N ARG A 292 12.97 9.69 0.49
CA ARG A 292 12.32 8.90 -0.57
C ARG A 292 11.29 7.92 -0.01
N LEU A 293 11.53 7.39 1.19
CA LEU A 293 10.68 6.41 1.86
C LEU A 293 9.59 7.05 2.72
N THR A 294 9.52 8.38 2.75
CA THR A 294 8.46 9.15 3.42
C THR A 294 7.56 9.82 2.39
N ASN A 295 6.25 9.54 2.45
CA ASN A 295 5.24 10.29 1.70
C ASN A 295 4.52 11.27 2.63
N ILE A 296 4.23 12.49 2.16
CA ILE A 296 3.62 13.55 2.97
C ILE A 296 2.34 14.00 2.28
N GLU A 297 1.21 13.76 2.93
CA GLU A 297 -0.11 14.01 2.38
C GLU A 297 -0.90 14.98 3.27
N PRO A 298 -1.31 16.15 2.74
CA PRO A 298 -2.16 17.09 3.46
C PRO A 298 -3.63 16.66 3.42
N ILE A 299 -4.29 16.68 4.58
CA ILE A 299 -5.66 16.19 4.74
C ILE A 299 -6.52 17.29 5.35
N SER A 300 -7.67 17.55 4.75
CA SER A 300 -8.67 18.47 5.32
C SER A 300 -9.75 17.70 6.08
N VAL A 301 -9.84 17.95 7.39
CA VAL A 301 -10.84 17.35 8.28
C VAL A 301 -11.61 18.47 8.98
N ASP A 302 -12.91 18.55 8.74
CA ASP A 302 -13.83 19.52 9.36
C ASP A 302 -13.33 20.97 9.31
N GLY A 303 -12.75 21.35 8.16
CA GLY A 303 -12.21 22.69 7.93
C GLY A 303 -10.83 22.94 8.57
N ARG A 304 -10.21 21.92 9.16
CA ARG A 304 -8.83 21.94 9.67
C ARG A 304 -7.91 21.13 8.78
N THR A 305 -6.69 21.61 8.57
CA THR A 305 -5.65 20.90 7.84
C THR A 305 -4.77 20.14 8.83
N ILE A 306 -4.62 18.84 8.60
CA ILE A 306 -3.64 17.97 9.24
C ILE A 306 -2.73 17.37 8.16
N VAL A 307 -1.64 16.73 8.57
CA VAL A 307 -0.71 16.07 7.64
C VAL A 307 -0.51 14.62 8.05
N LEU A 308 -0.69 13.71 7.11
CA LEU A 308 -0.25 12.33 7.21
C LEU A 308 1.18 12.22 6.65
N VAL A 309 2.08 11.64 7.42
CA VAL A 309 3.41 11.23 6.96
C VAL A 309 3.48 9.72 7.01
N GLU A 310 3.42 9.08 5.84
CA GLU A 310 3.60 7.65 5.68
C GLU A 310 5.08 7.33 5.60
N VAL A 311 5.55 6.40 6.42
CA VAL A 311 6.96 6.04 6.52
C VAL A 311 7.12 4.56 6.17
N GLN A 312 7.85 4.28 5.10
CA GLN A 312 8.20 2.91 4.73
C GLN A 312 9.47 2.45 5.45
N PRO A 313 9.59 1.16 5.78
CA PRO A 313 10.83 0.63 6.34
C PRO A 313 12.01 0.79 5.37
N VAL A 314 13.19 1.10 5.90
CA VAL A 314 14.43 1.17 5.13
C VAL A 314 15.17 -0.18 5.14
N SER A 315 16.10 -0.39 4.21
CA SER A 315 16.92 -1.60 4.10
C SER A 315 18.28 -1.51 4.82
N HIS A 316 18.59 -0.36 5.44
CA HIS A 316 19.81 -0.14 6.21
C HIS A 316 19.53 0.72 7.43
N ALA A 317 20.42 0.70 8.42
CA ALA A 317 20.25 1.51 9.62
C ALA A 317 20.23 3.02 9.32
N ILE A 318 19.26 3.74 9.89
CA ILE A 318 19.22 5.21 9.91
C ILE A 318 19.44 5.69 11.35
N LYS A 319 20.31 6.70 11.52
CA LYS A 319 20.61 7.31 12.81
C LYS A 319 20.22 8.78 12.81
N LEU A 320 19.61 9.23 13.89
CA LEU A 320 19.34 10.64 14.15
C LEU A 320 20.30 11.14 15.23
N LYS A 321 21.14 12.13 14.90
CA LYS A 321 22.20 12.64 15.82
C LYS A 321 23.07 11.50 16.42
N ASN A 322 23.53 10.58 15.57
CA ASN A 322 24.31 9.39 15.94
C ASN A 322 23.60 8.35 16.83
N LYS A 323 22.30 8.53 17.10
CA LYS A 323 21.49 7.60 17.90
C LYS A 323 20.59 6.77 17.01
N PHE A 324 20.41 5.50 17.37
CA PHE A 324 19.55 4.56 16.65
C PHE A 324 18.27 4.38 17.45
N PHE A 325 17.13 4.67 16.82
CA PHE A 325 15.82 4.57 17.45
C PHE A 325 14.99 3.49 16.77
N ILE A 326 14.17 2.81 17.55
CA ILE A 326 13.16 1.85 17.08
C ILE A 326 11.80 2.17 17.67
N ARG A 327 10.74 1.72 17.00
CA ARG A 327 9.42 1.60 17.61
C ARG A 327 9.34 0.35 18.45
N LYS A 328 8.81 0.49 19.66
CA LYS A 328 8.43 -0.62 20.53
C LYS A 328 7.18 -0.23 21.27
N TYR A 329 6.06 -0.86 20.93
CA TYR A 329 4.72 -0.37 21.30
C TYR A 329 4.55 1.10 20.87
N ALA A 330 3.76 1.89 21.58
CA ALA A 330 3.59 3.33 21.32
C ALA A 330 4.78 4.21 21.77
N LYS A 331 6.02 3.69 21.81
CA LYS A 331 7.21 4.47 22.25
C LYS A 331 8.39 4.32 21.30
N CYS A 332 9.16 5.41 21.19
CA CYS A 332 10.45 5.42 20.52
C CYS A 332 11.58 5.13 21.52
N GLU A 333 12.19 3.95 21.43
CA GLU A 333 13.30 3.49 22.26
C GLU A 333 14.64 3.71 21.54
N GLU A 334 15.66 4.19 22.26
CA GLU A 334 17.03 4.25 21.75
C GLU A 334 17.72 2.91 22.01
N LEU A 335 18.21 2.24 20.98
CA LEU A 335 19.03 1.04 21.16
C LEU A 335 20.50 1.39 21.21
N THR A 336 21.20 0.79 22.16
CA THR A 336 22.66 0.92 22.34
C THR A 336 23.27 -0.45 22.68
N GLY A 337 24.60 -0.55 22.62
CA GLY A 337 25.34 -1.75 23.05
C GLY A 337 24.92 -3.02 22.29
N GLN A 338 24.76 -4.11 23.04
CA GLN A 338 24.44 -5.43 22.48
C GLN A 338 23.06 -5.47 21.81
N ALA A 339 22.05 -4.83 22.40
CA ALA A 339 20.70 -4.79 21.85
C ALA A 339 20.66 -4.15 20.45
N LEU A 340 21.46 -3.10 20.23
CA LEU A 340 21.63 -2.51 18.90
C LEU A 340 22.25 -3.51 17.92
N GLN A 341 23.34 -4.19 18.32
CA GLN A 341 24.02 -5.14 17.44
C GLN A 341 23.11 -6.31 17.04
N ASP A 342 22.31 -6.82 17.98
CA ASP A 342 21.37 -7.91 17.72
C ASP A 342 20.25 -7.45 16.78
N HIS A 343 19.69 -6.25 17.02
CA HIS A 343 18.67 -5.66 16.14
C HIS A 343 19.20 -5.46 14.73
N LEU A 344 20.41 -4.91 14.57
CA LEU A 344 21.01 -4.67 13.27
C LEU A 344 21.21 -5.97 12.49
N LYS A 345 21.68 -7.04 13.13
CA LYS A 345 21.87 -8.36 12.49
C LYS A 345 20.55 -8.97 12.01
N ILE A 346 19.50 -8.84 12.80
CA ILE A 346 18.17 -9.40 12.48
C ILE A 346 17.48 -8.56 11.40
N ARG A 347 17.49 -7.23 11.55
CA ARG A 347 16.71 -6.31 10.73
C ARG A 347 17.36 -5.98 9.39
N PHE A 348 18.70 -5.90 9.37
CA PHE A 348 19.51 -5.50 8.22
C PHE A 348 20.64 -6.52 8.01
N PRO A 349 20.31 -7.77 7.66
CA PRO A 349 21.33 -8.76 7.32
C PRO A 349 22.12 -8.28 6.09
N LEU A 350 23.44 -8.47 6.16
CA LEU A 350 24.40 -8.08 5.11
C LEU A 350 24.18 -8.85 3.80
#